data_AF-F4S939-F1
#
_entry.id   AF-F4S939-F1
#
_cell.length_a   1.000
_cell.length_b   1.000
_cell.length_c   1.000
_cell.angle_alpha   90.00
_cell.angle_beta   90.00
_cell.angle_gamma   90.00
#
_symmetry.space_group_name_H-M   'P 1'
#
loop_
_entity.id
_entity.type
_entity.pdbx_description
1 polymer ?
#
loop_
_entity_poly.entity_id
_entity_poly.type
_entity_poly.pdbx_seq_one_letter_code
_entity_poly.pdbx_strand_id
1 'polypeptide(L)'
;MTTTRFPNSSYQPPVRFSIEPYSASNPNTFAYQSTIKRWPMILTNIIDRMVKINNSLLDEGGDHQNDKLKHGKLIISQISELKYQCARDKELGPIIDDGGQNLVLYNEELKKAKAANKSTWFTASWLFAECYLYRRLNSFFMSSEHWKTYDPFHEPKTSCLQASFPAILKLATTLNLSISNLDPINEDQLRTSFRGFLLASLWGNAT
;
A
#
# COMPACT_ATOMS: atom_id res chain seq x y z
N MET A 1 -28.78 -9.21 6.59
CA MET A 1 -28.43 -10.32 7.51
C MET A 1 -27.28 -9.86 8.38
N THR A 2 -27.52 -9.71 9.68
CA THR A 2 -26.64 -9.06 10.65
C THR A 2 -25.79 -10.13 11.33
N THR A 3 -24.54 -10.29 10.91
CA THR A 3 -23.61 -11.23 11.54
C THR A 3 -22.98 -10.56 12.77
N THR A 4 -23.54 -10.80 13.95
CA THR A 4 -22.93 -10.40 15.22
C THR A 4 -21.85 -11.43 15.61
N ARG A 5 -20.59 -11.00 15.55
CA ARG A 5 -19.37 -11.83 15.77
C ARG A 5 -19.07 -12.22 17.22
N PHE A 6 -19.96 -11.95 18.19
CA PHE A 6 -19.70 -12.24 19.60
C PHE A 6 -20.96 -12.72 20.32
N PRO A 7 -21.09 -14.03 20.63
CA PRO A 7 -22.32 -14.61 21.17
C PRO A 7 -22.66 -14.19 22.61
N ASN A 8 -21.72 -13.56 23.35
CA ASN A 8 -21.91 -13.20 24.77
C ASN A 8 -21.79 -11.70 25.06
N SER A 9 -21.89 -10.83 24.05
CA SER A 9 -21.85 -9.38 24.27
C SER A 9 -23.26 -8.80 24.31
N SER A 10 -23.67 -8.28 25.46
CA SER A 10 -24.88 -7.45 25.63
C SER A 10 -24.70 -6.03 25.07
N TYR A 11 -23.52 -5.72 24.52
CA TYR A 11 -23.25 -4.47 23.85
C TYR A 11 -24.04 -4.39 22.54
N GLN A 12 -25.20 -3.74 22.60
CA GLN A 12 -25.80 -3.17 21.41
C GLN A 12 -25.10 -1.83 21.17
N PRO A 13 -24.35 -1.66 20.06
CA PRO A 13 -23.77 -0.36 19.74
C PRO A 13 -24.92 0.65 19.70
N PRO A 14 -24.80 1.79 20.43
CA PRO A 14 -25.83 2.81 20.39
C PRO A 14 -26.04 3.22 18.93
N VAL A 15 -27.32 3.34 18.54
CA VAL A 15 -27.87 3.79 17.25
C VAL A 15 -26.77 4.12 16.25
N ARG A 16 -26.62 3.28 15.20
CA ARG A 16 -25.66 3.47 14.11
C ARG A 16 -25.78 4.90 13.56
N PHE A 17 -25.04 5.84 14.10
CA PHE A 17 -24.52 6.93 13.29
C PHE A 17 -23.79 6.19 12.18
N SER A 18 -24.31 6.27 10.95
CA SER A 18 -23.54 5.79 9.80
C SER A 18 -22.33 6.70 9.74
N ILE A 19 -21.26 6.33 10.44
CA ILE A 19 -19.99 7.03 10.38
C ILE A 19 -19.55 6.85 8.94
N GLU A 20 -19.67 7.94 8.20
CA GLU A 20 -19.21 7.97 6.83
C GLU A 20 -17.71 7.71 6.83
N PRO A 21 -17.22 6.79 5.98
CA PRO A 21 -15.79 6.60 5.84
C PRO A 21 -15.12 7.94 5.51
N TYR A 22 -13.94 8.18 6.09
CA TYR A 22 -13.12 9.32 5.67
C TYR A 22 -12.94 9.29 4.16
N SER A 23 -13.03 10.46 3.53
CA SER A 23 -12.76 10.68 2.12
C SER A 23 -11.84 11.89 1.96
N ALA A 24 -11.32 12.09 0.76
CA ALA A 24 -10.51 13.26 0.44
C ALA A 24 -11.36 14.46 0.01
N SER A 25 -12.65 14.54 0.39
CA SER A 25 -13.49 15.71 0.04
C SER A 25 -13.21 16.93 0.93
N ASN A 26 -12.67 16.73 2.13
CA ASN A 26 -12.38 17.80 3.08
C ASN A 26 -10.88 18.18 3.08
N PRO A 27 -10.51 19.40 2.64
CA PRO A 27 -9.12 19.87 2.54
C PRO A 27 -8.30 19.82 3.83
N ASN A 28 -8.98 19.88 4.98
CA ASN A 28 -8.36 19.90 6.31
C ASN A 28 -8.05 18.50 6.86
N THR A 29 -8.35 17.44 6.10
CA THR A 29 -8.11 16.07 6.54
C THR A 29 -6.79 15.51 6.02
N PHE A 30 -6.27 14.53 6.76
CA PHE A 30 -5.11 13.77 6.31
C PHE A 30 -5.40 12.92 5.05
N ALA A 31 -6.66 12.51 4.84
CA ALA A 31 -7.09 11.85 3.62
C ALA A 31 -6.85 12.75 2.40
N TYR A 32 -7.30 14.00 2.45
CA TYR A 32 -7.03 14.99 1.39
C TYR A 32 -5.53 15.18 1.17
N GLN A 33 -4.76 15.43 2.22
CA GLN A 33 -3.29 15.59 2.10
C GLN A 33 -2.62 14.35 1.49
N SER A 34 -3.09 13.15 1.82
CA SER A 34 -2.60 11.90 1.24
C SER A 34 -2.89 11.84 -0.27
N THR A 35 -4.11 12.19 -0.68
CA THR A 35 -4.52 12.20 -2.09
C THR A 35 -3.80 13.24 -2.94
N ILE A 36 -3.60 14.46 -2.44
CA ILE A 36 -3.00 15.56 -3.23
C ILE A 36 -1.47 15.61 -3.20
N LYS A 37 -0.83 15.05 -2.16
CA LYS A 37 0.64 15.11 -2.01
C LYS A 37 1.29 13.75 -2.01
N ARG A 38 0.82 12.82 -1.17
CA ARG A 38 1.52 11.54 -0.95
C ARG A 38 1.36 10.60 -2.14
N TRP A 39 0.14 10.38 -2.64
CA TRP A 39 -0.07 9.49 -3.79
C TRP A 39 0.68 9.98 -5.04
N PRO A 40 0.63 11.28 -5.42
CA PRO A 40 1.40 11.77 -6.56
C PRO A 40 2.91 11.60 -6.41
N MET A 41 3.45 11.80 -5.20
CA MET A 41 4.88 11.58 -4.91
C MET A 41 5.25 10.10 -5.07
N ILE A 42 4.43 9.19 -4.55
CA ILE A 42 4.63 7.74 -4.70
C ILE A 42 4.65 7.33 -6.18
N LEU A 43 3.64 7.77 -6.95
CA LEU A 43 3.56 7.46 -8.38
C LEU A 43 4.74 8.06 -9.17
N THR A 44 5.15 9.29 -8.85
CA THR A 44 6.33 9.92 -9.47
C THR A 44 7.61 9.14 -9.17
N ASN A 45 7.84 8.73 -7.92
CA ASN A 45 9.03 7.94 -7.60
C ASN A 45 9.08 6.61 -8.37
N ILE A 46 7.93 6.00 -8.66
CA ILE A 46 7.86 4.79 -9.48
C ILE A 46 8.15 5.12 -10.95
N ILE A 47 7.58 6.20 -11.49
CA ILE A 47 7.87 6.68 -12.85
C ILE A 47 9.37 6.92 -13.01
N ASP A 48 9.99 7.65 -12.08
CA ASP A 48 11.41 7.99 -12.16
C ASP A 48 12.30 6.74 -12.19
N ARG A 49 11.97 5.72 -11.39
CA ARG A 49 12.66 4.41 -11.43
C ARG A 49 12.46 3.70 -12.76
N MET A 50 11.23 3.66 -13.28
CA MET A 50 10.94 3.04 -14.57
C MET A 50 11.66 3.75 -15.72
N VAL A 51 11.76 5.09 -15.69
CA VAL A 51 12.52 5.88 -16.67
C VAL A 51 14.00 5.50 -16.62
N LYS A 52 14.60 5.42 -15.43
CA LYS A 52 15.99 4.98 -15.26
C LYS A 52 16.23 3.59 -15.85
N ILE A 53 15.37 2.62 -15.52
CA ILE A 53 15.48 1.25 -16.05
C ILE A 53 15.33 1.23 -17.56
N ASN A 54 14.36 1.97 -18.11
CA ASN A 54 14.16 2.05 -19.56
C ASN A 54 15.36 2.68 -20.29
N ASN A 55 16.02 3.67 -19.68
CA ASN A 55 17.24 4.25 -20.25
C ASN A 55 18.39 3.23 -20.25
N SER A 56 18.58 2.47 -19.16
CA SER A 56 19.57 1.39 -19.15
C SER A 56 19.28 0.31 -20.20
N LEU A 57 18.00 -0.07 -20.38
CA LEU A 57 17.60 -1.02 -21.43
C LEU A 57 17.84 -0.47 -22.85
N LEU A 58 17.77 0.84 -23.04
CA LEU A 58 18.09 1.48 -24.32
C LEU A 58 19.60 1.43 -24.63
N ASP A 59 20.44 1.64 -23.60
CA ASP A 59 21.90 1.66 -23.74
C ASP A 59 22.48 0.26 -24.01
N GLU A 60 21.85 -0.80 -23.47
CA GLU A 60 22.34 -2.18 -23.58
C GLU A 60 22.16 -2.84 -24.97
N GLY A 61 21.18 -2.40 -25.77
CA GLY A 61 20.96 -2.79 -27.18
C GLY A 61 20.61 -4.28 -27.46
N GLY A 62 19.43 -4.54 -28.05
CA GLY A 62 19.03 -5.89 -28.51
C GLY A 62 17.54 -6.06 -28.87
N ASP A 63 17.20 -7.00 -29.76
CA ASP A 63 15.82 -7.20 -30.25
C ASP A 63 14.84 -7.62 -29.14
N HIS A 64 15.24 -8.53 -28.23
CA HIS A 64 14.40 -8.95 -27.09
C HIS A 64 14.20 -7.86 -26.03
N GLN A 65 15.06 -6.84 -25.98
CA GLN A 65 14.89 -5.70 -25.07
C GLN A 65 13.88 -4.68 -25.62
N ASN A 66 13.60 -4.72 -26.93
CA ASN A 66 12.68 -3.77 -27.56
C ASN A 66 11.26 -3.91 -27.01
N ASP A 67 10.76 -5.12 -26.82
CA ASP A 67 9.40 -5.34 -26.29
C ASP A 67 9.30 -5.06 -24.79
N LYS A 68 10.32 -5.42 -24.00
CA LYS A 68 10.41 -5.03 -22.59
C LYS A 68 10.43 -3.50 -22.43
N LEU A 69 11.19 -2.80 -23.27
CA LEU A 69 11.25 -1.34 -23.30
C LEU A 69 9.91 -0.72 -23.72
N LYS A 70 9.27 -1.23 -24.78
CA LYS A 70 7.93 -0.77 -25.21
C LYS A 70 6.92 -0.91 -24.08
N HIS A 71 6.88 -2.06 -23.41
CA HIS A 71 6.00 -2.29 -22.27
C HIS A 71 6.36 -1.37 -21.09
N GLY A 72 7.64 -1.12 -20.84
CA GLY A 72 8.09 -0.19 -19.81
C GLY A 72 7.61 1.24 -20.07
N LYS A 73 7.68 1.71 -21.33
CA LYS A 73 7.14 3.02 -21.74
C LYS A 73 5.63 3.09 -21.60
N LEU A 74 4.91 2.01 -21.94
CA LEU A 74 3.46 1.91 -21.74
C LEU A 74 3.08 2.02 -20.26
N ILE A 75 3.78 1.30 -19.37
CA ILE A 75 3.55 1.37 -17.92
C ILE A 75 3.77 2.79 -17.40
N ILE A 76 4.84 3.48 -17.83
CA ILE A 76 5.07 4.90 -17.45
C ILE A 76 3.89 5.78 -17.87
N SER A 77 3.38 5.60 -19.08
CA SER A 77 2.22 6.34 -19.59
C SER A 77 0.97 6.06 -18.73
N GLN A 78 0.70 4.79 -18.41
CA GLN A 78 -0.43 4.39 -17.58
C GLN A 78 -0.35 4.95 -16.15
N ILE A 79 0.83 4.94 -15.52
CA ILE A 79 1.04 5.51 -14.18
C ILE A 79 0.90 7.04 -14.22
N SER A 80 1.37 7.68 -15.28
CA SER A 80 1.22 9.13 -15.48
C SER A 80 -0.25 9.53 -15.62
N GLU A 81 -1.01 8.75 -16.38
CA GLU A 81 -2.46 8.92 -16.52
C GLU A 81 -3.18 8.68 -15.18
N LEU A 82 -2.81 7.62 -14.44
CA LEU A 82 -3.38 7.36 -13.10
C LEU A 82 -3.13 8.54 -12.15
N LYS A 83 -1.91 9.10 -12.16
CA LYS A 83 -1.55 10.29 -11.37
C LYS A 83 -2.41 11.49 -11.76
N TYR A 84 -2.60 11.72 -13.06
CA TYR A 84 -3.46 12.80 -13.56
C TYR A 84 -4.92 12.62 -13.13
N GLN A 85 -5.45 11.40 -13.25
CA GLN A 85 -6.81 11.05 -12.82
C GLN A 85 -7.02 11.36 -11.33
N CYS A 86 -6.06 10.97 -10.47
CA CYS A 86 -6.08 11.29 -9.05
C CYS A 86 -6.11 12.81 -8.83
N ALA A 87 -5.20 13.55 -9.47
CA ALA A 87 -5.05 14.99 -9.23
C ALA A 87 -6.23 15.83 -9.74
N ARG A 88 -6.95 15.35 -10.75
CA ARG A 88 -8.11 16.03 -11.35
C ARG A 88 -9.46 15.49 -10.86
N ASP A 89 -9.44 14.75 -9.75
CA ASP A 89 -10.62 14.13 -9.14
C ASP A 89 -11.53 13.42 -10.16
N LYS A 90 -10.91 12.62 -11.03
CA LYS A 90 -11.66 11.85 -12.03
C LYS A 90 -12.49 10.74 -11.38
N GLU A 91 -13.49 10.26 -12.11
CA GLU A 91 -14.25 9.09 -11.70
C GLU A 91 -13.34 7.83 -11.71
N LEU A 92 -13.51 6.97 -10.71
CA LEU A 92 -12.83 5.69 -10.57
C LEU A 92 -13.40 4.70 -11.60
N GLY A 93 -12.56 4.28 -12.55
CA GLY A 93 -12.95 3.34 -13.61
C GLY A 93 -12.91 1.87 -13.17
N PRO A 94 -13.59 0.96 -13.90
CA PRO A 94 -13.45 -0.48 -13.66
C PRO A 94 -12.00 -0.93 -13.91
N ILE A 95 -11.57 -1.94 -13.17
CA ILE A 95 -10.34 -2.66 -13.46
C ILE A 95 -10.65 -3.67 -14.57
N ILE A 96 -9.86 -3.65 -15.64
CA ILE A 96 -9.95 -4.61 -16.74
C ILE A 96 -9.35 -5.94 -16.27
N ASP A 97 -9.85 -7.06 -16.79
CA ASP A 97 -9.31 -8.37 -16.44
C ASP A 97 -7.81 -8.46 -16.77
N ASP A 98 -7.02 -8.60 -15.71
CA ASP A 98 -5.57 -8.68 -15.71
C ASP A 98 -5.07 -10.03 -15.14
N GLY A 99 -5.98 -11.00 -14.95
CA GLY A 99 -5.70 -12.26 -14.28
C GLY A 99 -5.29 -12.11 -12.81
N GLY A 100 -5.46 -10.92 -12.23
CA GLY A 100 -5.10 -10.60 -10.85
C GLY A 100 -6.23 -10.88 -9.85
N GLN A 101 -5.87 -10.93 -8.57
CA GLN A 101 -6.81 -11.25 -7.51
C GLN A 101 -7.85 -10.13 -7.29
N ASN A 102 -9.01 -10.53 -6.74
CA ASN A 102 -10.08 -9.66 -6.23
C ASN A 102 -10.70 -8.70 -7.27
N LEU A 103 -10.53 -8.98 -8.57
CA LEU A 103 -11.09 -8.17 -9.67
C LEU A 103 -12.60 -7.92 -9.49
N VAL A 104 -13.36 -9.00 -9.26
CA VAL A 104 -14.81 -8.95 -9.08
C VAL A 104 -15.18 -8.07 -7.88
N LEU A 105 -14.52 -8.26 -6.74
CA LEU A 105 -14.79 -7.51 -5.51
C LEU A 105 -14.55 -6.00 -5.71
N TYR A 106 -13.42 -5.61 -6.33
CA TYR A 106 -13.16 -4.19 -6.61
C TYR A 106 -14.21 -3.59 -7.56
N ASN A 107 -14.55 -4.30 -8.63
CA ASN A 107 -15.53 -3.80 -9.60
C ASN A 107 -16.96 -3.73 -9.03
N GLU A 108 -17.32 -4.61 -8.09
CA GLU A 108 -18.58 -4.52 -7.34
C GLU A 108 -18.59 -3.32 -6.38
N GLU A 109 -17.50 -3.10 -5.63
CA GLU A 109 -17.38 -1.94 -4.74
C GLU A 109 -17.40 -0.61 -5.52
N LEU A 110 -16.79 -0.55 -6.71
CA LEU A 110 -16.90 0.61 -7.61
C LEU A 110 -18.34 0.89 -8.02
N LYS A 111 -19.12 -0.15 -8.35
CA LYS A 111 -20.55 0.00 -8.69
C LYS A 111 -21.36 0.53 -7.51
N LYS A 112 -21.11 0.02 -6.29
CA LYS A 112 -21.74 0.52 -5.06
C LYS A 112 -21.39 1.98 -4.80
N ALA A 113 -20.11 2.34 -4.93
CA ALA A 113 -19.62 3.70 -4.76
C ALA A 113 -20.27 4.66 -5.78
N LYS A 114 -20.39 4.23 -7.05
CA LYS A 114 -21.09 4.99 -8.10
C LYS A 114 -22.57 5.18 -7.81
N ALA A 115 -23.28 4.13 -7.39
CA ALA A 115 -24.68 4.23 -6.99
C ALA A 115 -24.90 5.19 -5.80
N ALA A 116 -23.88 5.36 -4.95
CA ALA A 116 -23.89 6.30 -3.82
C ALA A 116 -23.35 7.70 -4.15
N ASN A 117 -23.06 8.01 -5.43
CA ASN A 117 -22.40 9.26 -5.86
C ASN A 117 -21.05 9.54 -5.16
N LYS A 118 -20.30 8.48 -4.83
CA LYS A 118 -18.98 8.51 -4.19
C LYS A 118 -17.92 7.82 -5.05
N SER A 119 -17.98 8.03 -6.37
CA SER A 119 -17.14 7.34 -7.35
C SER A 119 -15.94 8.15 -7.87
N THR A 120 -15.55 9.25 -7.24
CA THR A 120 -14.33 10.00 -7.62
C THR A 120 -13.19 9.77 -6.63
N TRP A 121 -11.96 10.14 -7.01
CA TRP A 121 -10.79 10.01 -6.14
C TRP A 121 -10.93 10.77 -4.80
N PHE A 122 -11.73 11.84 -4.75
CA PHE A 122 -11.94 12.66 -3.55
C PHE A 122 -13.21 12.25 -2.80
N THR A 123 -14.22 11.74 -3.49
CA THR A 123 -15.52 11.40 -2.87
C THR A 123 -15.61 9.97 -2.37
N ALA A 124 -14.86 9.04 -2.96
CA ALA A 124 -14.78 7.66 -2.50
C ALA A 124 -14.18 7.58 -1.08
N SER A 125 -14.47 6.48 -0.38
CA SER A 125 -13.79 6.16 0.87
C SER A 125 -12.28 6.18 0.65
N TRP A 126 -11.55 6.91 1.49
CA TRP A 126 -10.10 7.06 1.44
C TRP A 126 -9.41 5.70 1.47
N LEU A 127 -9.85 4.79 2.34
CA LEU A 127 -9.36 3.41 2.41
C LEU A 127 -9.53 2.70 1.06
N PHE A 128 -10.73 2.75 0.49
CA PHE A 128 -11.00 2.10 -0.79
C PHE A 128 -10.18 2.71 -1.92
N ALA A 129 -10.14 4.04 -2.02
CA ALA A 129 -9.40 4.76 -3.05
C ALA A 129 -7.89 4.47 -2.99
N GLU A 130 -7.31 4.40 -1.79
CA GLU A 130 -5.91 4.05 -1.62
C GLU A 130 -5.62 2.59 -2.00
N CYS A 131 -6.44 1.63 -1.55
CA CYS A 131 -6.31 0.23 -1.97
C CYS A 131 -6.48 0.07 -3.49
N TYR A 132 -7.46 0.77 -4.07
CA TYR A 132 -7.73 0.80 -5.50
C TYR A 132 -6.56 1.39 -6.29
N LEU A 133 -5.89 2.44 -5.79
CA LEU A 133 -4.68 3.00 -6.40
C LEU A 133 -3.59 1.94 -6.57
N TYR A 134 -3.24 1.23 -5.50
CA TYR A 134 -2.23 0.17 -5.56
C TYR A 134 -2.67 -1.02 -6.39
N ARG A 135 -3.98 -1.35 -6.40
CA ARG A 135 -4.51 -2.41 -7.26
C ARG A 135 -4.44 -2.06 -8.73
N ARG A 136 -4.72 -0.80 -9.11
CA ARG A 136 -4.55 -0.28 -10.48
C ARG A 136 -3.08 -0.28 -10.89
N LEU A 137 -2.20 0.17 -10.01
CA LEU A 137 -0.75 0.12 -10.23
C LEU A 137 -0.28 -1.31 -10.50
N ASN A 138 -0.68 -2.27 -9.65
CA ASN A 138 -0.34 -3.68 -9.83
C ASN A 138 -0.89 -4.25 -11.15
N SER A 139 -2.07 -3.82 -11.59
CA SER A 139 -2.68 -4.22 -12.86
C SER A 139 -1.77 -3.91 -14.06
N PHE A 140 -1.18 -2.71 -14.09
CA PHE A 140 -0.28 -2.29 -15.17
C PHE A 140 0.93 -3.22 -15.34
N PHE A 141 1.48 -3.71 -14.23
CA PHE A 141 2.58 -4.67 -14.25
C PHE A 141 2.09 -6.09 -14.59
N MET A 142 0.97 -6.53 -14.02
CA MET A 142 0.43 -7.87 -14.22
C MET A 142 0.00 -8.15 -15.66
N SER A 143 -0.53 -7.14 -16.36
CA SER A 143 -0.92 -7.24 -17.77
C SER A 143 0.28 -7.27 -18.73
N SER A 144 1.50 -7.05 -18.24
CA SER A 144 2.71 -7.00 -19.05
C SER A 144 3.51 -8.29 -18.95
N GLU A 145 3.78 -8.93 -20.08
CA GLU A 145 4.56 -10.16 -20.14
C GLU A 145 5.97 -10.02 -19.53
N HIS A 146 6.65 -8.89 -19.80
CA HIS A 146 8.03 -8.67 -19.36
C HIS A 146 8.17 -8.03 -17.97
N TRP A 147 7.07 -7.57 -17.36
CA TRP A 147 7.09 -6.81 -16.11
C TRP A 147 6.22 -7.42 -15.00
N LYS A 148 5.60 -8.57 -15.25
CA LYS A 148 4.68 -9.25 -14.31
C LYS A 148 5.27 -9.51 -12.92
N THR A 149 6.58 -9.77 -12.84
CA THR A 149 7.28 -10.07 -11.57
C THR A 149 8.00 -8.87 -10.97
N TYR A 150 7.91 -7.69 -11.60
CA TYR A 150 8.59 -6.50 -11.13
C TYR A 150 7.82 -5.87 -9.96
N ASP A 151 8.50 -5.69 -8.82
CA ASP A 151 7.97 -4.96 -7.67
C ASP A 151 8.51 -3.52 -7.67
N PRO A 152 7.67 -2.50 -7.97
CA PRO A 152 8.09 -1.10 -8.00
C PRO A 152 8.48 -0.51 -6.63
N PHE A 153 8.27 -1.29 -5.55
CA PHE A 153 8.64 -0.95 -4.18
C PHE A 153 9.80 -1.79 -3.64
N HIS A 154 10.40 -2.68 -4.44
CA HIS A 154 11.49 -3.53 -3.98
C HIS A 154 12.70 -2.71 -3.51
N GLU A 155 13.20 -1.80 -4.36
CA GLU A 155 14.35 -0.95 -4.03
C GLU A 155 14.15 -0.17 -2.72
N PRO A 156 13.07 0.62 -2.52
CA PRO A 156 12.91 1.36 -1.27
C PRO A 156 12.75 0.44 -0.05
N LYS A 157 12.16 -0.77 -0.18
CA LYS A 157 12.12 -1.76 0.91
C LYS A 157 13.53 -2.21 1.29
N THR A 158 14.35 -2.55 0.29
CA THR A 158 15.73 -3.00 0.49
C THR A 158 16.59 -1.89 1.10
N SER A 159 16.50 -0.66 0.60
CA SER A 159 17.24 0.48 1.16
C SER A 159 16.83 0.78 2.60
N CYS A 160 15.52 0.71 2.92
CA CYS A 160 15.03 0.91 4.29
C CYS A 160 15.55 -0.20 5.24
N LEU A 161 15.57 -1.45 4.78
CA LEU A 161 16.13 -2.57 5.54
C LEU A 161 17.63 -2.38 5.80
N GLN A 162 18.40 -2.00 4.78
CA GLN A 162 19.84 -1.73 4.89
C GLN A 162 20.12 -0.60 5.88
N ALA A 163 19.38 0.51 5.81
CA ALA A 163 19.51 1.61 6.75
C ALA A 163 19.18 1.19 8.21
N SER A 164 18.29 0.21 8.38
CA SER A 164 17.88 -0.30 9.69
C SER A 164 18.82 -1.37 10.27
N PHE A 165 19.86 -1.79 9.53
CA PHE A 165 20.72 -2.91 9.91
C PHE A 165 21.38 -2.76 11.30
N PRO A 166 21.89 -1.58 11.72
CA PRO A 166 22.44 -1.41 13.06
C PRO A 166 21.40 -1.65 14.17
N ALA A 167 20.17 -1.19 13.97
CA ALA A 167 19.07 -1.38 14.92
C ALA A 167 18.67 -2.86 14.99
N ILE A 168 18.60 -3.54 13.84
CA ILE A 168 18.32 -4.98 13.76
C ILE A 168 19.38 -5.78 14.52
N LEU A 169 20.66 -5.48 14.31
CA LEU A 169 21.76 -6.15 15.01
C LEU A 169 21.65 -5.97 16.54
N LYS A 170 21.37 -4.74 16.98
CA LYS A 170 21.18 -4.42 18.41
C LYS A 170 19.99 -5.17 19.00
N LEU A 171 18.86 -5.20 18.30
CA LEU A 171 17.66 -5.90 18.74
C LEU A 171 17.89 -7.42 18.83
N ALA A 172 18.51 -8.01 17.80
CA ALA A 172 18.84 -9.43 17.78
C ALA A 172 19.81 -9.82 18.91
N THR A 173 20.84 -9.00 19.14
CA THR A 173 21.79 -9.19 20.25
C THR A 173 21.09 -9.10 21.60
N THR A 174 20.23 -8.09 21.78
CA THR A 174 19.46 -7.89 23.01
C THR A 174 18.49 -9.05 23.27
N LEU A 175 17.84 -9.56 22.23
CA LEU A 175 16.96 -10.72 22.32
C LEU A 175 17.73 -11.97 22.76
N ASN A 176 18.87 -12.27 22.13
CA ASN A 176 19.69 -13.41 22.49
C ASN A 176 20.18 -13.33 23.95
N LEU A 177 20.68 -12.16 24.37
CA LEU A 177 21.10 -11.94 25.76
C LEU A 177 19.93 -12.05 26.74
N SER A 178 18.74 -11.59 26.35
CA SER A 178 17.55 -11.72 27.19
C SER A 178 17.17 -13.18 27.36
N ILE A 179 17.11 -13.96 26.28
CA ILE A 179 16.80 -15.40 26.32
C ILE A 179 17.80 -16.17 27.20
N SER A 180 19.09 -15.89 27.08
CA SER A 180 20.12 -16.57 27.86
C SER A 180 20.07 -16.26 29.37
N ASN A 181 19.55 -15.10 29.76
CA ASN A 181 19.52 -14.63 31.16
C ASN A 181 18.10 -14.62 31.77
N LEU A 182 17.12 -15.11 31.03
CA LEU A 182 15.72 -15.12 31.46
C LEU A 182 15.49 -16.26 32.45
N ASP A 183 15.02 -15.93 33.66
CA ASP A 183 14.45 -16.90 34.58
C ASP A 183 12.95 -17.06 34.28
N PRO A 184 12.49 -18.23 33.80
CA PRO A 184 11.08 -18.44 33.45
C PRO A 184 10.11 -18.34 34.63
N ILE A 185 10.62 -18.42 35.86
CA ILE A 185 9.81 -18.32 37.09
C ILE A 185 9.66 -16.85 37.53
N ASN A 186 10.56 -15.97 37.07
CA ASN A 186 10.52 -14.55 37.39
C ASN A 186 9.56 -13.79 36.47
N GLU A 187 8.29 -13.71 36.89
CA GLU A 187 7.22 -13.06 36.12
C GLU A 187 7.50 -11.57 35.84
N ASP A 188 8.14 -10.86 36.77
CA ASP A 188 8.47 -9.43 36.60
C ASP A 188 9.54 -9.21 35.54
N GLN A 189 10.55 -10.09 35.49
CA GLN A 189 11.58 -10.08 34.45
C GLN A 189 10.94 -10.36 33.08
N LEU A 190 10.09 -11.39 32.99
CA LEU A 190 9.36 -11.74 31.76
C LEU A 190 8.47 -10.59 31.27
N ARG A 191 7.71 -9.98 32.17
CA ARG A 191 6.83 -8.84 31.89
C ARG A 191 7.61 -7.64 31.35
N THR A 192 8.77 -7.36 31.94
CA THR A 192 9.65 -6.27 31.52
C THR A 192 10.21 -6.50 30.12
N SER A 193 10.77 -7.69 29.87
CA SER A 193 11.28 -8.07 28.54
C SER A 193 10.18 -8.05 27.49
N PHE A 194 9.00 -8.62 27.77
CA PHE A 194 7.86 -8.61 26.85
C PHE A 194 7.42 -7.19 26.49
N ARG A 195 7.27 -6.30 27.48
CA ARG A 195 6.94 -4.89 27.22
C ARG A 195 8.00 -4.20 26.37
N GLY A 196 9.28 -4.46 26.62
CA GLY A 196 10.38 -3.93 25.81
C GLY A 196 10.26 -4.33 24.34
N PHE A 197 10.06 -5.62 24.06
CA PHE A 197 9.90 -6.10 22.68
C PHE A 197 8.58 -5.67 22.03
N LEU A 198 7.50 -5.56 22.82
CA LEU A 198 6.24 -5.03 22.33
C LEU A 198 6.37 -3.56 21.91
N LEU A 199 7.06 -2.74 22.70
CA LEU A 199 7.33 -1.34 22.36
C LEU A 199 8.24 -1.24 21.14
N ALA A 200 9.27 -2.10 21.03
CA ALA A 200 10.10 -2.17 19.83
C ALA A 200 9.26 -2.53 18.58
N SER A 201 8.32 -3.47 18.71
CA SER A 201 7.40 -3.83 17.62
C SER A 201 6.40 -2.71 17.27
N LEU A 202 5.95 -1.95 18.27
CA LEU A 202 5.00 -0.85 18.07
C LEU A 202 5.64 0.30 17.27
N TRP A 203 6.88 0.66 17.62
CA TRP A 203 7.57 1.78 17.02
C TRP A 203 8.37 1.41 15.77
N GLY A 204 8.79 0.15 15.62
CA GLY A 204 9.50 -0.34 14.44
C GLY A 204 10.78 0.46 14.16
N ASN A 205 10.89 1.03 12.97
CA ASN A 205 12.01 1.88 12.55
C ASN A 205 11.77 3.38 12.80
N ALA A 206 10.73 3.74 13.57
CA ALA A 206 10.44 5.11 13.98
C ALA A 206 11.21 5.55 15.25
N THR A 207 12.02 4.66 15.82
CA THR A 207 12.96 4.92 16.94
C THR A 207 14.33 5.32 16.45
#